data_AF-A0A418RTM9-F1
#
_entry.id   AF-A0A418RTM9-F1
#
_cell.length_a   1.000
_cell.length_b   1.000
_cell.length_c   1.000
_cell.angle_alpha   90.00
_cell.angle_beta   90.00
_cell.angle_gamma   90.00
#
_symmetry.space_group_name_H-M   'P 1'
#
loop_
_entity.id
_entity.type
_entity.pdbx_description
1 polymer ?
#
loop_
_entity_poly.entity_id
_entity_poly.type
_entity_poly.pdbx_seq_one_letter_code
_entity_poly.pdbx_strand_id
1 'polypeptide(L)'
;MPKPDDTEILIDEFSNDDYDSPWKDAVEHYFPELMAFYFPMAYAEIDWSKIFQEIESIERREDMRYINSVQRMYMEKFRAEGVLTGEVKVLKRQLEKRFGSLPTWAIDKLENAAEQELDIWSESILTAETLNAVFDTDTTH
;
A
#
# COMPACT_ATOMS: atom_id res chain seq x y z
N MET A 1 17.59 -7.96 -19.05
CA MET A 1 16.54 -8.27 -20.04
C MET A 1 15.33 -8.82 -19.28
N PRO A 2 14.09 -8.38 -19.56
CA PRO A 2 12.95 -8.58 -18.67
C PRO A 2 11.97 -9.69 -19.09
N LYS A 3 11.27 -10.23 -18.06
CA LYS A 3 9.88 -10.76 -17.94
C LYS A 3 9.76 -12.22 -17.43
N PRO A 4 8.67 -12.62 -16.73
CA PRO A 4 7.48 -11.87 -16.28
C PRO A 4 7.06 -12.10 -14.79
N ASP A 5 6.12 -11.28 -14.29
CA ASP A 5 5.02 -11.69 -13.37
C ASP A 5 5.18 -11.92 -11.85
N ASP A 6 6.17 -11.34 -11.16
CA ASP A 6 6.23 -11.52 -9.68
C ASP A 6 5.53 -10.41 -8.87
N THR A 7 4.92 -9.42 -9.52
CA THR A 7 4.24 -8.29 -8.83
C THR A 7 2.85 -8.61 -8.30
N GLU A 8 2.20 -9.70 -8.75
CA GLU A 8 0.88 -10.12 -8.24
C GLU A 8 0.96 -11.00 -6.97
N ILE A 9 2.13 -11.54 -6.62
CA ILE A 9 2.24 -12.50 -5.51
C ILE A 9 2.55 -11.82 -4.17
N LEU A 10 3.06 -10.58 -4.17
CA LEU A 10 3.49 -9.88 -2.95
C LEU A 10 2.38 -9.03 -2.29
N ILE A 11 1.12 -9.16 -2.71
CA ILE A 11 0.01 -8.37 -2.16
C ILE A 11 -0.69 -9.10 -1.00
N ASP A 12 -0.53 -10.42 -0.89
CA ASP A 12 -1.21 -11.23 0.14
C ASP A 12 -0.35 -11.46 1.41
N GLU A 13 0.98 -11.34 1.33
CA GLU A 13 1.89 -11.59 2.48
C GLU A 13 2.17 -10.35 3.36
N PHE A 14 1.92 -9.14 2.88
CA PHE A 14 2.28 -7.89 3.61
C PHE A 14 1.10 -7.19 4.27
N SER A 15 -0.10 -7.78 4.27
CA SER A 15 -1.30 -7.29 4.98
C SER A 15 -1.47 -7.93 6.37
N ASN A 16 -0.46 -8.61 6.91
CA ASN A 16 -0.65 -9.49 8.07
C ASN A 16 -0.30 -8.86 9.43
N ASP A 17 0.22 -7.63 9.51
CA ASP A 17 0.63 -7.05 10.80
C ASP A 17 -0.56 -6.93 11.79
N ASP A 18 -1.77 -6.62 11.31
CA ASP A 18 -2.98 -6.57 12.15
C ASP A 18 -3.64 -7.95 12.37
N TYR A 19 -3.33 -8.94 11.52
CA TYR A 19 -3.88 -10.30 11.61
C TYR A 19 -2.99 -11.24 12.43
N ASP A 20 -1.70 -10.92 12.59
CA ASP A 20 -0.75 -11.74 13.34
C ASP A 20 -0.86 -11.56 14.86
N SER A 21 -1.19 -10.36 15.33
CA SER A 21 -1.27 -10.08 16.77
C SER A 21 -2.32 -10.94 17.50
N PRO A 22 -3.55 -11.13 17.00
CA PRO A 22 -4.59 -11.86 17.73
C PRO A 22 -4.27 -13.35 17.99
N TRP A 23 -3.61 -14.03 17.06
CA TRP A 23 -3.26 -15.45 17.23
C TRP A 23 -1.94 -15.63 17.99
N LYS A 24 -0.98 -14.70 17.83
CA LYS A 24 0.24 -14.68 18.65
C LYS A 24 -0.11 -14.41 20.12
N ASP A 25 -0.96 -13.42 20.39
CA ASP A 25 -1.47 -13.13 21.74
C ASP A 25 -2.18 -14.36 22.33
N ALA A 26 -3.01 -15.04 21.55
CA ALA A 26 -3.69 -16.24 22.01
C ALA A 26 -2.70 -17.38 22.34
N VAL A 27 -1.67 -17.59 21.51
CA VAL A 27 -0.66 -18.60 21.79
C VAL A 27 0.17 -18.22 23.03
N GLU A 28 0.60 -16.97 23.17
CA GLU A 28 1.39 -16.54 24.33
C GLU A 28 0.64 -16.68 25.66
N HIS A 29 -0.65 -16.34 25.68
CA HIS A 29 -1.45 -16.35 26.90
C HIS A 29 -2.03 -17.72 27.23
N TYR A 30 -2.43 -18.52 26.23
CA TYR A 30 -3.15 -19.77 26.47
C TYR A 30 -2.30 -21.04 26.30
N PHE A 31 -1.15 -20.98 25.63
CA PHE A 31 -0.33 -22.17 25.36
C PHE A 31 0.21 -22.86 26.63
N PRO A 32 0.69 -22.13 27.67
CA PRO A 32 1.11 -22.79 28.92
C PRO A 32 -0.05 -23.49 29.63
N GLU A 33 -1.22 -22.84 29.71
CA GLU A 33 -2.40 -23.40 30.36
C GLU A 33 -2.95 -24.63 29.60
N LEU A 34 -2.93 -24.59 28.27
CA LEU A 34 -3.32 -25.70 27.41
C LEU A 34 -2.38 -26.90 27.57
N MET A 35 -1.07 -26.66 27.60
CA MET A 35 -0.08 -27.71 27.80
C MET A 35 -0.17 -28.32 29.21
N ALA A 36 -0.46 -27.51 30.23
CA ALA A 36 -0.73 -28.01 31.57
C ALA A 36 -1.99 -28.90 31.62
N PHE A 37 -3.03 -28.54 30.86
CA PHE A 37 -4.30 -29.27 30.84
C PHE A 37 -4.23 -30.59 30.07
N TYR A 38 -3.66 -30.60 28.86
CA TYR A 38 -3.63 -31.80 28.00
C TYR A 38 -2.39 -32.67 28.23
N PHE A 39 -1.26 -32.08 28.64
CA PHE A 39 0.03 -32.77 28.74
C PHE A 39 0.80 -32.38 30.03
N PRO A 40 0.25 -32.67 31.22
CA PRO A 40 0.79 -32.18 32.49
C PRO A 40 2.21 -32.66 32.79
N MET A 41 2.59 -33.87 32.34
CA MET A 41 3.96 -34.37 32.51
C MET A 41 4.96 -33.62 31.64
N ALA A 42 4.61 -33.34 30.38
CA ALA A 42 5.46 -32.55 29.49
C ALA A 42 5.55 -31.09 29.97
N TYR A 43 4.45 -30.52 30.45
CA TYR A 43 4.42 -29.16 31.01
C TYR A 43 5.42 -28.98 32.15
N ALA A 44 5.55 -29.96 33.05
CA ALA A 44 6.45 -29.90 34.19
C ALA A 44 7.94 -30.02 33.79
N GLU A 45 8.23 -30.58 32.62
CA GLU A 45 9.59 -30.75 32.09
C GLU A 45 10.04 -29.57 31.21
N ILE A 46 9.12 -28.71 30.79
CA ILE A 46 9.41 -27.54 29.96
C ILE A 46 9.89 -26.37 30.82
N ASP A 47 11.04 -25.80 30.46
CA ASP A 47 11.50 -24.52 30.99
C ASP A 47 10.82 -23.36 30.24
N TRP A 48 9.66 -22.97 30.75
CA TRP A 48 8.83 -21.90 30.18
C TRP A 48 9.55 -20.54 30.15
N SER A 49 10.40 -20.26 31.15
CA SER A 49 11.16 -19.00 31.19
C SER A 49 12.13 -18.89 30.03
N LYS A 50 12.73 -20.01 29.62
CA LYS A 50 13.65 -20.05 28.49
C LYS A 50 12.93 -19.85 27.16
N ILE A 51 11.73 -20.41 26.99
CA ILE A 51 10.91 -20.24 25.77
C ILE A 51 10.54 -18.77 25.56
N PHE A 52 10.06 -18.08 26.59
CA PHE A 52 9.71 -16.66 26.48
C PHE A 52 10.93 -15.78 26.18
N GLN A 53 12.09 -16.07 26.79
CA GLN A 53 13.34 -15.36 26.48
C GLN A 53 13.80 -15.57 25.04
N GLU A 54 13.61 -16.78 24.49
CA GLU A 54 13.93 -17.08 23.10
C GLU A 54 12.98 -16.35 22.14
N ILE A 55 11.67 -16.30 22.41
CA ILE A 55 10.68 -15.53 21.63
C ILE A 55 11.07 -14.04 21.61
N GLU A 56 11.26 -13.41 22.77
CA GLU A 56 11.69 -12.01 22.84
C GLU A 56 13.04 -11.76 22.14
N SER A 57 13.94 -12.76 22.14
CA SER A 57 15.21 -12.65 21.43
C SER A 57 15.04 -12.73 19.92
N ILE A 58 14.05 -13.47 19.42
CA ILE A 58 13.74 -13.59 17.99
C ILE A 58 13.11 -12.28 17.52
N GLU A 59 12.14 -11.74 18.26
CA GLU A 59 11.56 -10.42 17.97
C GLU A 59 12.59 -9.29 17.98
N ARG A 60 13.60 -9.38 18.87
CA ARG A 60 14.72 -8.43 18.90
C ARG A 60 15.78 -8.68 17.82
N ARG A 61 15.89 -9.90 17.28
CA ARG A 61 16.91 -10.30 16.29
C ARG A 61 16.43 -10.22 14.85
N GLU A 62 15.14 -10.45 14.60
CA GLU A 62 14.53 -10.12 13.33
C GLU A 62 14.54 -8.59 13.21
N ASP A 63 15.47 -8.08 12.41
CA ASP A 63 15.66 -6.65 12.17
C ASP A 63 14.44 -6.11 11.42
N MET A 64 13.36 -5.87 12.16
CA MET A 64 12.12 -5.21 11.74
C MET A 64 12.38 -3.87 11.05
N ARG A 65 13.59 -3.33 11.15
CA ARG A 65 14.06 -2.10 10.54
C ARG A 65 14.07 -2.17 9.00
N TYR A 66 14.35 -3.33 8.40
CA TYR A 66 14.35 -3.51 6.95
C TYR A 66 12.94 -3.76 6.40
N ILE A 67 12.13 -4.58 7.08
CA ILE A 67 10.74 -4.83 6.71
C ILE A 67 9.92 -3.53 6.83
N ASN A 68 10.08 -2.76 7.92
CA ASN A 68 9.42 -1.47 8.08
C ASN A 68 9.91 -0.38 7.10
N SER A 69 11.16 -0.40 6.64
CA SER A 69 11.65 0.61 5.68
C SER A 69 11.16 0.32 4.27
N VAL A 70 11.18 -0.95 3.87
CA VAL A 70 10.67 -1.42 2.59
C VAL A 70 9.15 -1.26 2.54
N GLN A 71 8.42 -1.64 3.59
CA GLN A 71 6.97 -1.45 3.71
C GLN A 71 6.60 0.03 3.69
N ARG A 72 7.35 0.91 4.38
CA ARG A 72 7.15 2.37 4.26
C ARG A 72 7.37 2.88 2.84
N MET A 73 8.44 2.46 2.19
CA MET A 73 8.74 2.84 0.81
C MET A 73 7.64 2.38 -0.15
N TYR A 74 7.13 1.16 -0.01
CA TYR A 74 6.02 0.66 -0.83
C TYR A 74 4.70 1.35 -0.49
N MET A 75 4.39 1.62 0.78
CA MET A 75 3.19 2.37 1.16
C MET A 75 3.22 3.83 0.68
N GLU A 76 4.37 4.49 0.73
CA GLU A 76 4.57 5.82 0.14
C GLU A 76 4.36 5.77 -1.38
N LYS A 77 4.90 4.75 -2.05
CA LYS A 77 4.70 4.53 -3.47
C LYS A 77 3.23 4.29 -3.84
N PHE A 78 2.53 3.39 -3.16
CA PHE A 78 1.10 3.13 -3.39
C PHE A 78 0.22 4.32 -3.03
N ARG A 79 0.61 5.11 -2.01
CA ARG A 79 -0.07 6.37 -1.68
C ARG A 79 0.10 7.39 -2.80
N ALA A 80 1.32 7.56 -3.31
CA ALA A 80 1.59 8.44 -4.44
C ALA A 80 0.83 7.99 -5.70
N GLU A 81 0.89 6.71 -6.06
CA GLU A 81 0.15 6.13 -7.19
C GLU A 81 -1.37 6.24 -7.00
N GLY A 82 -1.87 6.07 -5.78
CA GLY A 82 -3.28 6.21 -5.43
C GLY A 82 -3.77 7.67 -5.49
N VAL A 83 -2.91 8.64 -5.14
CA VAL A 83 -3.18 10.07 -5.31
C VAL A 83 -3.28 10.40 -6.80
N LEU A 84 -2.29 10.01 -7.61
CA LEU A 84 -2.28 10.25 -9.06
C LEU A 84 -3.48 9.61 -9.75
N THR A 85 -3.75 8.33 -9.45
CA THR A 85 -4.91 7.61 -10.00
C THR A 85 -6.23 8.27 -9.58
N GLY A 86 -6.30 8.76 -8.33
CA GLY A 86 -7.43 9.50 -7.80
C GLY A 86 -7.64 10.82 -8.54
N GLU A 87 -6.57 11.56 -8.78
CA GLU A 87 -6.58 12.85 -9.46
C GLU A 87 -6.99 12.70 -10.94
N VAL A 88 -6.41 11.76 -11.67
CA VAL A 88 -6.83 11.42 -13.04
C VAL A 88 -8.31 11.10 -13.10
N LYS A 89 -8.81 10.28 -12.17
CA LYS A 89 -10.23 9.90 -12.09
C LYS A 89 -11.14 11.10 -11.80
N VAL A 90 -10.70 12.03 -10.95
CA VAL A 90 -11.44 13.25 -10.63
C VAL A 90 -11.44 14.21 -11.82
N LEU A 91 -10.27 14.49 -12.42
CA LEU A 91 -10.13 15.33 -13.60
C LEU A 91 -10.96 14.81 -14.77
N LYS A 92 -10.88 13.50 -15.06
CA LYS A 92 -11.72 12.85 -16.08
C LYS A 92 -13.20 13.12 -15.85
N ARG A 93 -13.69 12.94 -14.62
CA ARG A 93 -15.10 13.22 -14.27
C ARG A 93 -15.47 14.68 -14.42
N GLN A 94 -14.58 15.61 -14.08
CA GLN A 94 -14.84 17.05 -14.23
C GLN A 94 -14.88 17.45 -15.71
N LEU A 95 -13.95 16.94 -16.51
CA LEU A 95 -13.90 17.17 -17.96
C LEU A 95 -15.12 16.58 -18.65
N GLU A 96 -15.53 15.36 -18.27
CA GLU A 96 -16.76 14.74 -18.78
C GLU A 96 -18.01 15.56 -18.43
N LYS A 97 -18.08 16.12 -17.21
CA LYS A 97 -19.19 16.99 -16.79
C LYS A 97 -19.23 18.32 -17.52
N ARG A 98 -18.07 18.90 -17.85
CA ARG A 98 -17.99 20.24 -18.43
C ARG A 98 -18.03 20.25 -19.95
N PHE A 99 -17.40 19.26 -20.58
CA PHE A 99 -17.22 19.18 -22.03
C PHE A 99 -17.96 17.99 -22.68
N GLY A 100 -18.59 17.12 -21.89
CA GLY A 100 -19.25 15.92 -22.39
C GLY A 100 -18.27 14.77 -22.61
N SER A 101 -18.64 13.79 -23.45
CA SER A 101 -17.80 12.62 -23.71
C SER A 101 -16.40 13.01 -24.19
N LEU A 102 -15.37 12.54 -23.48
CA LEU A 102 -14.00 12.84 -23.84
C LEU A 102 -13.54 12.03 -25.05
N PRO A 103 -12.89 12.64 -26.04
CA PRO A 103 -12.27 11.94 -27.15
C PRO A 103 -11.09 11.09 -26.66
N THR A 104 -10.77 10.02 -27.39
CA THR A 104 -9.73 9.05 -27.01
C THR A 104 -8.38 9.70 -26.71
N TRP A 105 -7.97 10.68 -27.52
CA TRP A 105 -6.70 11.39 -27.30
C TRP A 105 -6.62 12.09 -25.95
N ALA A 106 -7.73 12.58 -25.40
CA ALA A 106 -7.76 13.27 -24.11
C ALA A 106 -7.68 12.25 -22.95
N ILE A 107 -8.30 11.08 -23.14
CA ILE A 107 -8.19 9.97 -22.19
C ILE A 107 -6.75 9.45 -22.15
N ASP A 108 -6.15 9.23 -23.32
CA ASP A 108 -4.75 8.78 -23.43
C ASP A 108 -3.79 9.80 -22.79
N LYS A 109 -4.06 11.11 -22.94
CA LYS A 109 -3.26 12.16 -22.31
C LYS A 109 -3.38 12.15 -20.78
N LEU A 110 -4.58 11.94 -20.25
CA LEU A 110 -4.83 11.84 -18.80
C LEU A 110 -4.20 10.60 -18.16
N GLU A 111 -4.24 9.45 -18.84
CA GLU A 111 -3.70 8.18 -18.32
C GLU A 111 -2.17 8.13 -18.33
N ASN A 112 -1.52 8.92 -19.19
CA ASN A 112 -0.06 8.98 -19.31
C ASN A 112 0.54 10.28 -18.76
N ALA A 113 -0.26 11.10 -18.08
CA ALA A 113 0.16 12.39 -17.55
C ALA A 113 1.11 12.26 -16.35
N ALA A 114 2.07 13.18 -16.25
CA ALA A 114 2.84 13.37 -15.03
C ALA A 114 2.02 14.14 -13.98
N GLU A 115 2.39 14.02 -12.69
CA GLU A 115 1.76 14.74 -11.58
C GLU A 115 1.64 16.25 -11.83
N GLN A 116 2.72 16.86 -12.35
CA GLN A 116 2.76 18.30 -12.63
C GLN A 116 1.77 18.71 -13.73
N GLU A 117 1.52 17.84 -14.71
CA GLU A 117 0.54 18.11 -15.76
C GLU A 117 -0.89 18.03 -15.20
N LEU A 118 -1.15 17.10 -14.29
CA LEU A 118 -2.45 16.97 -13.62
C LEU A 118 -2.76 18.20 -12.76
N ASP A 119 -1.79 18.70 -11.99
CA ASP A 119 -1.94 19.94 -11.20
C ASP A 119 -2.31 21.13 -12.11
N ILE A 120 -1.58 21.29 -13.21
CA ILE A 120 -1.81 22.38 -14.17
C ILE A 120 -3.21 22.27 -14.81
N TRP A 121 -3.64 21.06 -15.19
CA TRP A 121 -4.95 20.85 -15.79
C TRP A 121 -6.08 21.01 -14.76
N SER A 122 -5.84 20.68 -13.49
CA SER A 122 -6.75 20.91 -12.35
C SER A 122 -7.05 22.39 -12.12
N GLU A 123 -6.10 23.28 -12.40
CA GLU A 123 -6.34 24.73 -12.39
C GLU A 123 -6.98 25.20 -13.70
N SER A 124 -6.47 24.72 -14.83
CA SER A 124 -6.90 25.16 -16.18
C SER A 124 -8.35 24.78 -16.47
N ILE A 125 -8.84 23.65 -15.95
CA ILE A 125 -10.25 23.25 -16.10
C ILE A 125 -11.24 24.24 -15.49
N LEU A 126 -10.81 25.07 -14.54
CA LEU A 126 -11.68 26.07 -13.89
C LEU A 126 -11.91 27.30 -14.79
N THR A 127 -11.01 27.58 -15.74
CA THR A 127 -11.00 28.82 -16.54
C THR A 127 -11.12 28.58 -18.04
N ALA A 128 -10.56 27.48 -18.56
CA ALA A 128 -10.46 27.20 -19.99
C ALA A 128 -11.85 27.05 -20.65
N GLU A 129 -12.11 27.65 -21.80
CA GLU A 129 -13.44 27.53 -22.44
C GLU A 129 -13.62 26.25 -23.25
N THR A 130 -12.53 25.54 -23.56
CA THR A 130 -12.54 24.34 -24.40
C THR A 130 -11.63 23.25 -23.85
N LEU A 131 -11.88 22.01 -24.27
CA LEU A 131 -11.05 20.88 -23.89
C LEU A 131 -9.58 21.06 -24.30
N ASN A 132 -9.33 21.60 -25.50
CA ASN A 132 -7.97 21.87 -25.96
C ASN A 132 -7.28 22.89 -25.07
N ALA A 133 -7.97 23.98 -24.69
CA ALA A 133 -7.40 25.00 -23.81
C ALA A 133 -7.04 24.48 -22.41
N VAL A 134 -7.66 23.38 -21.94
CA VAL A 134 -7.23 22.71 -20.69
C VAL A 134 -5.88 22.02 -20.88
N PHE A 135 -5.67 21.39 -22.03
CA PHE A 135 -4.50 20.55 -22.31
C PHE A 135 -3.36 21.26 -23.05
N ASP A 136 -3.61 22.45 -23.60
CA ASP A 136 -2.66 23.36 -24.29
C ASP A 136 -2.11 24.40 -23.29
N THR A 137 -1.73 23.98 -22.09
CA THR A 137 -0.95 24.84 -21.20
C THR A 137 0.47 24.92 -21.75
N ASP A 138 0.65 25.88 -22.67
CA ASP A 138 1.91 26.18 -23.31
C ASP A 138 3.05 26.20 -22.29
N THR A 139 4.04 25.36 -22.55
CA THR A 139 5.40 25.41 -22.02
C THR A 139 5.95 26.83 -22.19
N THR A 140 5.68 27.72 -21.23
CA THR A 140 6.26 29.06 -21.20
C THR A 140 7.09 29.22 -19.94
N HIS A 141 8.39 28.99 -20.15
CA HIS A 141 9.58 29.26 -19.33
C HIS A 141 10.02 28.28 -18.25
#